data_AF-A0ABD1VG13-F1
#
_entry.id   AF-A0ABD1VG13-F1
#
_cell.length_a   1.000
_cell.length_b   1.000
_cell.length_c   1.000
_cell.angle_alpha   90.00
_cell.angle_beta   90.00
_cell.angle_gamma   90.00
#
_symmetry.space_group_name_H-M   'P 1'
#
loop_
_entity.id
_entity.type
_entity.pdbx_description
1 polymer ?
#
loop_
_entity_poly.entity_id
_entity_poly.type
_entity_poly.pdbx_seq_one_letter_code
_entity_poly.pdbx_strand_id
1 'polypeptide(L)'
;MTPSTSKTKRKSSTAVKHRNSPKSLPPQPPSFTSQKSNRLFTQEDEINLLKSLLNPTTNPFPNSHFSEAQITDKLRRLKQKYHKLAKTKSSIKTPHDRKIYEIARQIWGKKILSSSTPMGDDRERKGSEGDESINWSDFPVLMKHVSRAFPGNVEVYKEGLKGLGADILKGLNEKWMMLEMEEAEIIARRAQLCYHQMKLNCGGF
;
A
#
# COMPACT_ATOMS: atom_id res chain seq x y z
N MET A 1 -35.62 -33.04 -44.49
CA MET A 1 -35.19 -31.72 -45.00
C MET A 1 -36.41 -30.84 -45.16
N THR A 2 -36.63 -29.87 -44.28
CA THR A 2 -37.56 -28.74 -44.48
C THR A 2 -37.13 -27.58 -43.56
N PRO A 3 -37.01 -26.34 -44.07
CA PRO A 3 -36.76 -25.16 -43.25
C PRO A 3 -38.07 -24.39 -43.01
N SER A 4 -38.16 -23.63 -41.90
CA SER A 4 -38.99 -22.42 -41.89
C SER A 4 -38.59 -21.47 -40.76
N THR A 5 -38.68 -20.19 -41.06
CA THR A 5 -37.98 -19.04 -40.50
C THR A 5 -38.78 -18.26 -39.44
N SER A 6 -38.09 -17.82 -38.39
CA SER A 6 -38.03 -16.45 -37.81
C SER A 6 -39.30 -15.57 -37.68
N LYS A 7 -39.63 -15.17 -36.43
CA LYS A 7 -39.88 -13.78 -35.90
C LYS A 7 -40.68 -13.83 -34.58
N THR A 8 -40.12 -13.43 -33.43
CA THR A 8 -40.06 -12.07 -32.83
C THR A 8 -41.40 -11.47 -32.34
N LYS A 9 -41.46 -11.24 -31.02
CA LYS A 9 -42.01 -10.06 -30.29
C LYS A 9 -43.44 -10.12 -29.69
N ARG A 10 -43.45 -10.10 -28.34
CA ARG A 10 -44.23 -9.28 -27.38
C ARG A 10 -45.72 -9.05 -27.68
N LYS A 11 -46.59 -9.30 -26.68
CA LYS A 11 -47.39 -8.25 -26.00
C LYS A 11 -48.34 -8.75 -24.88
N SER A 12 -48.36 -7.98 -23.76
CA SER A 12 -49.50 -7.52 -22.93
C SER A 12 -50.57 -8.53 -22.47
N SER A 13 -50.71 -8.85 -21.17
CA SER A 13 -51.33 -8.08 -20.06
C SER A 13 -52.87 -8.15 -20.01
N THR A 14 -53.42 -8.76 -18.95
CA THR A 14 -54.69 -8.43 -18.25
C THR A 14 -54.82 -9.41 -17.05
N ALA A 15 -54.92 -8.91 -15.81
CA ALA A 15 -56.14 -8.77 -14.98
C ALA A 15 -56.72 -10.12 -14.46
N VAL A 16 -57.24 -10.33 -13.25
CA VAL A 16 -57.44 -9.58 -12.00
C VAL A 16 -57.83 -10.64 -10.93
N LYS A 17 -57.35 -10.44 -9.69
CA LYS A 17 -57.85 -10.79 -8.33
C LYS A 17 -58.80 -11.98 -8.12
N HIS A 18 -58.54 -12.77 -7.08
CA HIS A 18 -59.42 -12.97 -5.89
C HIS A 18 -58.55 -13.60 -4.76
N ARG A 19 -58.31 -12.88 -3.65
CA ARG A 19 -59.08 -12.83 -2.39
C ARG A 19 -58.62 -13.93 -1.42
N ASN A 20 -57.90 -13.53 -0.36
CA ASN A 20 -58.16 -13.92 1.03
C ASN A 20 -57.27 -13.09 1.99
N SER A 21 -57.94 -12.32 2.84
CA SER A 21 -57.47 -11.80 4.14
C SER A 21 -58.48 -12.32 5.19
N PRO A 22 -58.28 -12.22 6.53
CA PRO A 22 -57.24 -11.50 7.28
C PRO A 22 -56.67 -12.24 8.52
N LYS A 23 -55.54 -11.76 9.07
CA LYS A 23 -55.31 -11.79 10.53
C LYS A 23 -54.41 -10.62 10.93
N SER A 24 -55.03 -9.67 11.62
CA SER A 24 -54.47 -8.40 12.09
C SER A 24 -53.76 -8.56 13.43
N LEU A 25 -52.52 -8.08 13.51
CA LEU A 25 -51.80 -7.73 14.75
C LEU A 25 -51.57 -6.20 14.76
N PRO A 26 -51.56 -5.56 15.94
CA PRO A 26 -51.60 -4.10 16.07
C PRO A 26 -50.29 -3.40 15.63
N PRO A 27 -50.37 -2.12 15.20
CA PRO A 27 -49.24 -1.37 14.69
C PRO A 27 -48.27 -0.99 15.80
N GLN A 28 -47.05 -1.52 15.76
CA GLN A 28 -45.93 -0.98 16.54
C GLN A 28 -45.53 0.39 15.97
N PRO A 29 -45.18 1.38 16.81
CA PRO A 29 -44.74 2.70 16.35
C PRO A 29 -43.50 2.56 15.45
N PRO A 30 -43.29 3.46 14.47
CA PRO A 30 -42.10 3.42 13.64
C PRO A 30 -40.89 3.54 14.57
N SER A 31 -40.14 2.45 14.69
CA SER A 31 -38.79 2.50 15.20
C SER A 31 -38.09 3.61 14.43
N PHE A 32 -37.53 4.59 15.16
CA PHE A 32 -36.51 5.45 14.62
C PHE A 32 -35.36 4.52 14.22
N THR A 33 -35.44 3.96 13.03
CA THR A 33 -34.32 3.29 12.41
C THR A 33 -33.24 4.34 12.41
N SER A 34 -32.20 4.13 13.23
CA SER A 34 -30.96 4.88 13.15
C SER A 34 -30.58 4.77 11.68
N GLN A 35 -30.84 5.84 10.93
CA GLN A 35 -30.51 5.89 9.52
C GLN A 35 -29.00 5.79 9.49
N LYS A 36 -28.49 4.56 9.34
CA LYS A 36 -27.14 4.31 8.87
C LYS A 36 -27.14 4.95 7.50
N SER A 37 -26.76 6.24 7.49
CA SER A 37 -26.74 7.01 6.28
C SER A 37 -25.81 6.26 5.34
N ASN A 38 -26.35 5.72 4.25
CA ASN A 38 -25.58 5.23 3.11
C ASN A 38 -24.93 6.43 2.39
N ARG A 39 -24.34 7.34 3.16
CA ARG A 39 -23.61 8.50 2.69
C ARG A 39 -22.45 7.95 1.89
N LEU A 40 -22.30 8.40 0.65
CA LEU A 40 -21.17 8.06 -0.19
C LEU A 40 -20.00 8.98 0.14
N PHE A 41 -18.77 8.49 -0.01
CA PHE A 41 -17.58 9.32 0.11
C PHE A 41 -17.59 10.42 -0.96
N THR A 42 -17.61 11.67 -0.49
CA THR A 42 -17.41 12.84 -1.35
C THR A 42 -15.92 13.05 -1.63
N GLN A 43 -15.62 13.93 -2.58
CA GLN A 43 -14.23 14.32 -2.87
C GLN A 43 -13.53 14.88 -1.63
N GLU A 44 -14.23 15.67 -0.82
CA GLU A 44 -13.68 16.26 0.40
C GLU A 44 -13.45 15.20 1.49
N ASP A 45 -14.34 14.22 1.63
CA ASP A 45 -14.14 13.09 2.55
C ASP A 45 -12.89 12.28 2.19
N GLU A 46 -12.60 12.10 0.89
CA GLU A 46 -11.38 11.42 0.43
C GLU A 46 -10.10 12.19 0.80
N ILE A 47 -10.11 13.52 0.64
CA ILE A 47 -8.98 14.38 1.01
C ILE A 47 -8.76 14.37 2.53
N ASN A 48 -9.82 14.50 3.31
CA ASN A 48 -9.72 14.51 4.78
C ASN A 48 -9.30 13.15 5.35
N LEU A 49 -9.76 12.06 4.73
CA LEU A 49 -9.29 10.72 5.08
C LEU A 49 -7.78 10.56 4.83
N LEU A 50 -7.24 11.11 3.74
CA LEU A 50 -5.80 11.06 3.48
C LEU A 50 -5.01 12.01 4.38
N LYS A 51 -5.52 13.21 4.66
CA LYS A 51 -4.87 14.17 5.57
C LYS A 51 -4.75 13.64 6.99
N SER A 52 -5.78 12.98 7.49
CA SER A 52 -5.75 12.39 8.83
C SER A 52 -4.75 11.26 8.97
N LEU A 53 -4.49 10.53 7.89
CA LEU A 53 -3.41 9.54 7.85
C LEU A 53 -2.00 10.18 7.87
N LEU A 54 -1.86 11.41 7.38
CA LEU A 54 -0.60 12.15 7.41
C LEU A 54 -0.35 12.80 8.78
N ASN A 55 -1.41 13.33 9.41
CA ASN A 55 -1.38 14.03 10.69
C ASN A 55 -2.38 13.39 11.67
N PRO A 56 -1.94 12.48 12.56
CA PRO A 56 -2.83 11.77 13.49
C PRO A 56 -3.52 12.69 14.51
N THR A 57 -3.07 13.94 14.64
CA THR A 57 -3.71 14.98 15.47
C THR A 57 -5.02 15.49 14.87
N THR A 58 -5.30 15.21 13.59
CA THR A 58 -6.52 15.65 12.91
C THR A 58 -7.54 14.52 12.92
N ASN A 59 -8.64 14.71 13.67
CA ASN A 59 -9.73 13.73 13.70
C ASN A 59 -10.21 13.46 12.25
N PRO A 60 -10.13 12.19 11.76
CA PRO A 60 -10.42 11.85 10.36
C PRO A 60 -11.81 12.27 9.89
N PHE A 61 -12.76 12.31 10.84
CA PHE A 61 -14.14 12.68 10.61
C PHE A 61 -14.67 13.35 11.88
N PRO A 62 -14.89 14.68 11.90
CA PRO A 62 -15.49 15.33 13.06
C PRO A 62 -16.90 14.80 13.35
N ASN A 63 -17.58 14.21 12.36
CA ASN A 63 -18.86 13.51 12.49
C ASN A 63 -18.78 12.17 11.71
N SER A 64 -18.31 11.09 12.35
CA SER A 64 -18.07 9.79 11.68
C SER A 64 -19.38 9.08 11.28
N HIS A 65 -19.89 9.43 10.11
CA HIS A 65 -21.05 8.76 9.47
C HIS A 65 -20.66 7.45 8.74
N PHE A 66 -19.37 7.11 8.70
CA PHE A 66 -18.86 5.92 8.02
C PHE A 66 -18.44 4.84 9.03
N SER A 67 -18.71 3.58 8.70
CA SER A 67 -18.20 2.43 9.43
C SER A 67 -16.69 2.24 9.16
N GLU A 68 -15.97 1.66 10.12
CA GLU A 68 -14.57 1.26 9.99
C GLU A 68 -14.31 0.43 8.72
N ALA A 69 -15.22 -0.50 8.38
CA ALA A 69 -15.12 -1.30 7.16
C ALA A 69 -15.20 -0.44 5.88
N GLN A 70 -16.00 0.62 5.88
CA GLN A 70 -16.10 1.55 4.75
C GLN A 70 -14.85 2.42 4.64
N ILE A 71 -14.31 2.86 5.77
CA ILE A 71 -13.07 3.65 5.82
C ILE A 71 -11.88 2.82 5.31
N THR A 72 -11.74 1.59 5.79
CA THR A 72 -10.65 0.68 5.38
C THR A 72 -10.74 0.30 3.90
N ASP A 73 -11.94 -0.04 3.39
CA ASP A 73 -12.13 -0.31 1.96
C ASP A 73 -11.83 0.94 1.12
N LYS A 74 -12.25 2.12 1.57
CA LYS A 74 -11.96 3.37 0.86
C LYS A 74 -10.48 3.66 0.83
N LEU A 75 -9.77 3.48 1.94
CA LEU A 75 -8.33 3.67 2.02
C LEU A 75 -7.59 2.71 1.10
N ARG A 76 -8.01 1.44 1.04
CA ARG A 76 -7.49 0.44 0.11
C ARG A 76 -7.64 0.89 -1.35
N ARG A 77 -8.83 1.38 -1.74
CA ARG A 77 -9.07 1.90 -3.09
C ARG A 77 -8.24 3.15 -3.41
N LEU A 78 -8.08 4.07 -2.46
CA LEU A 78 -7.24 5.27 -2.62
C LEU A 78 -5.77 4.91 -2.81
N LYS A 79 -5.25 3.92 -2.07
CA LYS A 79 -3.90 3.39 -2.26
C LYS A 79 -3.71 2.77 -3.65
N GLN A 80 -4.67 1.97 -4.12
CA GLN A 80 -4.65 1.39 -5.47
C GLN A 80 -4.68 2.48 -6.55
N LYS A 81 -5.53 3.51 -6.36
CA LYS A 81 -5.62 4.68 -7.23
C LYS A 81 -4.29 5.41 -7.31
N TYR A 82 -3.64 5.66 -6.16
CA TYR A 82 -2.31 6.27 -6.12
C TYR A 82 -1.28 5.47 -6.92
N HIS A 83 -1.17 4.15 -6.71
CA HIS A 83 -0.20 3.34 -7.45
C HIS A 83 -0.46 3.33 -8.96
N LYS A 84 -1.74 3.36 -9.39
CA LYS A 84 -2.08 3.51 -10.80
C LYS A 84 -1.61 4.87 -11.34
N LEU A 85 -1.93 5.96 -10.64
CA LEU A 85 -1.53 7.32 -11.03
C LEU A 85 0.00 7.52 -11.02
N ALA A 86 0.71 6.89 -10.08
CA ALA A 86 2.17 6.95 -10.00
C ALA A 86 2.84 6.25 -11.18
N LYS A 87 2.25 5.16 -11.70
CA LYS A 87 2.72 4.46 -12.89
C LYS A 87 2.38 5.22 -14.18
N THR A 88 1.18 5.78 -14.25
CA THR A 88 0.68 6.52 -15.43
C THR A 88 0.38 7.97 -15.07
N LYS A 89 1.42 8.82 -15.10
CA LYS A 89 1.29 10.27 -14.80
C LYS A 89 0.26 10.99 -15.68
N SER A 90 -0.04 10.45 -16.86
CA SER A 90 -1.09 10.93 -17.79
C SER A 90 -2.53 10.65 -17.31
N SER A 91 -2.72 9.89 -16.22
CA SER A 91 -4.03 9.53 -15.70
C SER A 91 -4.58 10.52 -14.66
N ILE A 92 -3.84 11.57 -14.30
CA ILE A 92 -4.31 12.67 -13.44
C ILE A 92 -5.15 13.61 -14.31
N LYS A 93 -6.45 13.30 -14.45
CA LYS A 93 -7.36 14.03 -15.33
C LYS A 93 -8.11 15.16 -14.62
N THR A 94 -8.27 15.06 -13.30
CA THR A 94 -9.06 16.02 -12.52
C THR A 94 -8.21 16.75 -11.48
N PRO A 95 -8.57 18.00 -11.12
CA PRO A 95 -7.94 18.73 -10.01
C PRO A 95 -8.00 17.95 -8.69
N HIS A 96 -9.06 17.18 -8.48
CA HIS A 96 -9.22 16.31 -7.31
C HIS A 96 -8.24 15.12 -7.33
N ASP A 97 -8.07 14.46 -8.47
CA ASP A 97 -7.08 13.39 -8.63
C ASP A 97 -5.67 13.88 -8.34
N ARG A 98 -5.35 15.12 -8.74
CA ARG A 98 -4.07 15.76 -8.43
C ARG A 98 -3.88 15.93 -6.93
N LYS A 99 -4.88 16.47 -6.21
CA LYS A 99 -4.83 16.63 -4.74
C LYS A 99 -4.69 15.28 -4.02
N ILE A 100 -5.44 14.26 -4.44
CA ILE A 100 -5.30 12.90 -3.92
C ILE A 100 -3.88 12.40 -4.14
N TYR A 101 -3.36 12.55 -5.36
CA TYR A 101 -2.04 12.07 -5.70
C TYR A 101 -0.95 12.74 -4.87
N GLU A 102 -1.00 14.06 -4.69
CA GLU A 102 -0.02 14.82 -3.90
C GLU A 102 0.02 14.34 -2.43
N ILE A 103 -1.14 14.21 -1.79
CA ILE A 103 -1.21 13.74 -0.40
C ILE A 103 -0.84 12.25 -0.29
N ALA A 104 -1.37 11.41 -1.19
CA ALA A 104 -1.07 9.98 -1.21
C ALA A 104 0.42 9.70 -1.50
N ARG A 105 1.09 10.55 -2.29
CA ARG A 105 2.52 10.49 -2.54
C ARG A 105 3.34 10.76 -1.29
N GLN A 106 2.89 11.62 -0.38
CA GLN A 106 3.58 11.86 0.89
C GLN A 106 3.46 10.64 1.83
N ILE A 107 2.36 9.89 1.74
CA ILE A 107 2.08 8.72 2.58
C ILE A 107 2.76 7.46 2.03
N TRP A 108 2.60 7.16 0.74
CA TRP A 108 3.05 5.92 0.09
C TRP A 108 4.11 6.11 -0.99
N GLY A 109 4.52 7.35 -1.28
CA GLY A 109 5.61 7.62 -2.20
C GLY A 109 6.98 7.44 -1.55
N LYS A 110 7.99 7.15 -2.38
CA LYS A 110 9.38 7.22 -1.94
C LYS A 110 9.66 8.66 -1.51
N LYS A 111 9.95 8.86 -0.21
CA LYS A 111 10.51 10.12 0.29
C LYS A 111 11.90 10.27 -0.32
N ILE A 112 11.97 10.86 -1.51
CA ILE A 112 13.17 11.59 -1.91
C ILE A 112 13.26 12.74 -0.92
N LEU A 113 14.22 12.66 0.00
CA LEU A 113 14.57 13.70 0.94
C LEU A 113 14.83 14.98 0.13
N SER A 114 13.81 15.83 -0.01
CA SER A 114 13.87 17.02 -0.86
C SER A 114 14.49 18.16 -0.07
N SER A 115 15.79 18.37 -0.24
CA SER A 115 16.30 19.73 -0.36
C SER A 115 15.77 20.30 -1.67
N SER A 116 14.98 21.35 -1.55
CA SER A 116 14.49 22.27 -2.58
C SER A 116 15.28 22.36 -3.89
N THR A 117 14.60 22.21 -5.04
CA THR A 117 14.66 23.12 -6.21
C THR A 117 13.50 22.78 -7.19
N PRO A 118 12.73 23.76 -7.70
CA PRO A 118 11.73 23.57 -8.76
C PRO A 118 12.34 23.81 -10.17
N MET A 119 11.58 23.41 -11.21
CA MET A 119 11.91 23.39 -12.65
C MET A 119 12.50 22.03 -13.07
N GLY A 120 11.88 21.22 -13.92
CA GLY A 120 11.16 21.57 -15.14
C GLY A 120 12.10 21.32 -16.31
N ASP A 121 12.15 20.09 -16.80
CA ASP A 121 12.60 19.83 -18.17
C ASP A 121 12.07 18.47 -18.65
N ASP A 122 11.48 18.51 -19.84
CA ASP A 122 11.12 17.38 -20.66
C ASP A 122 12.40 16.64 -21.04
N ARG A 123 12.66 15.49 -20.41
CA ARG A 123 13.56 14.51 -21.00
C ARG A 123 12.76 13.27 -21.33
N GLU A 124 12.43 13.21 -22.62
CA GLU A 124 12.28 11.99 -23.39
C GLU A 124 12.96 10.84 -22.68
N ARG A 125 12.15 9.92 -22.17
CA ARG A 125 12.63 8.60 -21.80
C ARG A 125 12.92 7.88 -23.11
N LYS A 126 14.04 8.24 -23.75
CA LYS A 126 14.77 7.30 -24.59
C LYS A 126 14.97 6.08 -23.71
N GLY A 127 14.35 4.97 -24.11
CA GLY A 127 14.85 3.67 -23.73
C GLY A 127 16.29 3.59 -24.20
N SER A 128 17.23 3.95 -23.33
CA SER A 128 18.55 3.36 -23.40
C SER A 128 18.37 1.99 -22.78
N GLU A 129 18.17 1.02 -23.66
CA GLU A 129 18.72 -0.32 -23.49
C GLU A 129 20.24 -0.17 -23.35
N GLY A 130 20.67 0.35 -22.21
CA GLY A 130 21.98 0.06 -21.67
C GLY A 130 21.72 -1.05 -20.67
N ASP A 131 22.27 -2.23 -20.93
CA ASP A 131 22.49 -3.23 -19.90
C ASP A 131 23.36 -2.58 -18.82
N GLU A 132 22.71 -1.89 -17.87
CA GLU A 132 23.35 -1.38 -16.67
C GLU A 132 23.68 -2.61 -15.83
N SER A 133 24.79 -3.25 -16.18
CA SER A 133 25.30 -4.42 -15.51
C SER A 133 25.61 -4.01 -14.08
N ILE A 134 24.73 -4.38 -13.15
CA ILE A 134 24.90 -4.08 -11.73
C ILE A 134 26.21 -4.73 -11.28
N ASN A 135 27.16 -3.89 -10.86
CA ASN A 135 28.41 -4.37 -10.30
C ASN A 135 28.16 -4.88 -8.88
N TRP A 136 28.06 -6.20 -8.71
CA TRP A 136 27.82 -6.84 -7.42
C TRP A 136 28.91 -6.58 -6.38
N SER A 137 30.09 -6.14 -6.81
CA SER A 137 31.19 -5.76 -5.92
C SER A 137 30.87 -4.54 -5.06
N ASP A 138 29.93 -3.69 -5.50
CA ASP A 138 29.52 -2.50 -4.77
C ASP A 138 28.59 -2.81 -3.58
N PHE A 139 28.10 -4.06 -3.49
CA PHE A 139 27.15 -4.51 -2.47
C PHE A 139 27.67 -5.72 -1.66
N PRO A 140 28.88 -5.64 -1.06
CA PRO A 140 29.54 -6.80 -0.45
C PRO A 140 28.78 -7.35 0.77
N VAL A 141 28.19 -6.47 1.59
CA VAL A 141 27.48 -6.87 2.81
C VAL A 141 26.18 -7.58 2.45
N LEU A 142 25.42 -7.00 1.50
CA LEU A 142 24.21 -7.63 1.00
C LEU A 142 24.50 -9.02 0.43
N MET A 143 25.54 -9.14 -0.41
CA MET A 143 25.92 -10.41 -1.01
C MET A 143 26.35 -11.45 0.03
N LYS A 144 27.14 -11.06 1.03
CA LYS A 144 27.54 -11.94 2.15
C LYS A 144 26.32 -12.57 2.83
N HIS A 145 25.31 -11.78 3.17
CA HIS A 145 24.12 -12.27 3.87
C HIS A 145 23.21 -13.11 2.99
N VAL A 146 23.00 -12.70 1.74
CA VAL A 146 22.14 -13.44 0.81
C VAL A 146 22.77 -14.80 0.46
N SER A 147 24.08 -14.85 0.23
CA SER A 147 24.80 -16.11 0.02
C SER A 147 24.74 -17.04 1.23
N ARG A 148 24.77 -16.48 2.45
CA ARG A 148 24.61 -17.27 3.69
C ARG A 148 23.19 -17.82 3.86
N ALA A 149 22.17 -17.04 3.48
CA ALA A 149 20.77 -17.45 3.57
C ALA A 149 20.36 -18.47 2.49
N PHE A 150 20.94 -18.36 1.30
CA PHE A 150 20.64 -19.21 0.14
C PHE A 150 21.92 -19.83 -0.43
N PRO A 151 22.49 -20.86 0.22
CA PRO A 151 23.69 -21.52 -0.26
C PRO A 151 23.44 -22.21 -1.61
N GLY A 152 24.40 -22.11 -2.53
CA GLY A 152 24.41 -22.84 -3.81
C GLY A 152 23.55 -22.25 -4.94
N ASN A 153 22.77 -21.19 -4.69
CA ASN A 153 21.84 -20.60 -5.68
C ASN A 153 22.21 -19.17 -6.10
N VAL A 154 23.51 -18.92 -6.30
CA VAL A 154 24.08 -17.58 -6.46
C VAL A 154 23.40 -16.76 -7.56
N GLU A 155 23.20 -17.38 -8.72
CA GLU A 155 22.66 -16.69 -9.89
C GLU A 155 21.14 -16.45 -9.78
N VAL A 156 20.41 -17.30 -9.07
CA VAL A 156 18.94 -17.19 -8.94
C VAL A 156 18.56 -15.94 -8.17
N TYR A 157 19.19 -15.70 -7.02
CA TYR A 157 18.90 -14.50 -6.25
C TYR A 157 19.55 -13.25 -6.85
N LYS A 158 20.69 -13.35 -7.53
CA LYS A 158 21.27 -12.20 -8.26
C LYS A 158 20.32 -11.71 -9.35
N GLU A 159 19.73 -12.62 -10.11
CA GLU A 159 18.75 -12.24 -11.14
C GLU A 159 17.51 -11.60 -10.53
N GLY A 160 16.99 -12.17 -9.44
CA GLY A 160 15.88 -11.57 -8.69
C GLY A 160 16.21 -10.19 -8.11
N LEU A 161 17.45 -10.00 -7.63
CA LEU A 161 17.94 -8.73 -7.11
C LEU A 161 18.22 -7.72 -8.22
N LYS A 162 18.62 -8.15 -9.42
CA LYS A 162 18.88 -7.28 -10.57
C LYS A 162 17.63 -6.48 -10.94
N GLY A 163 16.46 -7.11 -10.85
CA GLY A 163 15.16 -6.47 -11.09
C GLY A 163 14.76 -5.37 -10.10
N LEU A 164 15.45 -5.23 -8.95
CA LEU A 164 15.16 -4.19 -7.96
C LEU A 164 15.81 -2.84 -8.29
N GLY A 165 16.88 -2.84 -9.11
CA GLY A 165 17.65 -1.66 -9.47
C GLY A 165 18.66 -1.21 -8.40
N ALA A 166 19.70 -0.52 -8.85
CA ALA A 166 20.87 -0.16 -8.04
C ALA A 166 20.54 0.67 -6.78
N ASP A 167 19.60 1.62 -6.86
CA ASP A 167 19.22 2.45 -5.72
C ASP A 167 18.66 1.64 -4.54
N ILE A 168 17.87 0.60 -4.85
CA ILE A 168 17.26 -0.26 -3.83
C ILE A 168 18.33 -1.18 -3.25
N LEU A 169 19.21 -1.73 -4.08
CA LEU A 169 20.32 -2.58 -3.65
C LEU A 169 21.29 -1.82 -2.75
N LYS A 170 21.58 -0.56 -3.07
CA LYS A 170 22.40 0.32 -2.24
C LYS A 170 21.79 0.52 -0.86
N GLY A 171 20.51 0.89 -0.80
CA GLY A 171 19.81 1.07 0.48
C GLY A 171 19.68 -0.23 1.29
N LEU A 172 19.60 -1.39 0.64
CA LEU A 172 19.65 -2.70 1.29
C LEU A 172 21.04 -2.95 1.88
N ASN A 173 22.10 -2.76 1.10
CA ASN A 173 23.47 -2.96 1.55
C ASN A 173 23.83 -2.06 2.74
N GLU A 174 23.43 -0.78 2.72
CA GLU A 174 23.62 0.16 3.83
C GLU A 174 22.90 -0.29 5.11
N LYS A 175 21.66 -0.79 4.99
CA LYS A 175 20.91 -1.31 6.14
C LYS A 175 21.54 -2.56 6.73
N TRP A 176 22.00 -3.49 5.90
CA TRP A 176 22.71 -4.67 6.37
C TRP A 176 24.02 -4.30 7.06
N MET A 177 24.76 -3.32 6.51
CA MET A 177 25.98 -2.82 7.13
C MET A 177 25.71 -2.21 8.52
N MET A 178 24.63 -1.42 8.66
CA MET A 178 24.23 -0.85 9.95
C MET A 178 23.90 -1.93 10.98
N LEU A 179 23.13 -2.95 10.58
CA LEU A 179 22.79 -4.08 11.45
C LEU A 179 24.04 -4.86 11.88
N GLU A 180 25.01 -5.05 10.98
CA GLU A 180 26.25 -5.76 11.30
C GLU A 180 27.11 -5.00 12.32
N MET A 181 27.16 -3.66 12.23
CA MET A 181 27.83 -2.84 13.25
C MET A 181 27.14 -2.93 14.61
N GLU A 182 25.81 -2.87 14.63
CA GLU A 182 25.03 -2.99 15.88
C GLU A 182 25.17 -4.39 16.49
N GLU A 183 25.14 -5.44 15.68
CA GLU A 183 25.39 -6.82 16.10
C GLU A 183 26.79 -6.95 16.72
N ALA A 184 27.82 -6.40 16.05
CA ALA A 184 29.19 -6.41 16.57
C ALA A 184 29.32 -5.66 17.90
N GLU A 185 28.62 -4.53 18.06
CA GLU A 185 28.60 -3.78 19.32
C GLU A 185 27.95 -4.61 20.44
N ILE A 186 26.81 -5.25 20.17
CA ILE A 186 26.14 -6.12 21.14
C ILE A 186 27.06 -7.29 21.54
N ILE A 187 27.73 -7.90 20.57
CA ILE A 187 28.67 -9.00 20.81
C ILE A 187 29.84 -8.52 21.67
N ALA A 188 30.40 -7.34 21.41
CA ALA A 188 31.49 -6.77 22.20
C ALA A 188 31.07 -6.50 23.65
N ARG A 189 29.89 -5.90 23.85
CA ARG A 189 29.32 -5.68 25.20
C ARG A 189 29.10 -7.00 25.92
N ARG A 190 28.57 -8.02 25.23
CA ARG A 190 28.40 -9.37 25.80
C ARG A 190 29.75 -9.99 26.20
N ALA A 191 30.77 -9.88 25.37
CA ALA A 191 32.10 -10.40 25.65
C ALA A 191 32.73 -9.72 26.88
N GLN A 192 32.57 -8.40 27.03
CA GLN A 192 33.02 -7.65 28.21
C GLN A 192 32.35 -8.16 29.49
N LEU A 193 31.02 -8.32 29.47
CA LEU A 193 30.28 -8.86 30.61
C LEU A 193 30.73 -10.28 30.97
N CYS A 194 30.90 -11.15 29.97
CA CYS A 194 31.43 -12.50 30.18
C CYS A 194 32.84 -12.47 30.80
N TYR A 195 33.71 -11.57 30.35
CA TYR A 195 35.04 -11.41 30.92
C TYR A 195 34.99 -10.97 32.39
N HIS A 196 34.16 -9.98 32.72
CA HIS A 196 33.97 -9.54 34.10
C HIS A 196 33.42 -10.65 34.99
N GLN A 197 32.42 -11.41 34.52
CA GLN A 197 31.86 -12.53 35.25
C GLN A 197 32.92 -13.61 35.53
N MET A 198 33.72 -13.95 34.52
CA MET A 198 34.81 -14.92 34.67
C MET A 198 35.87 -14.43 35.66
N LYS A 199 36.25 -13.15 35.60
CA LYS A 199 37.22 -12.57 36.54
C LYS A 199 36.74 -12.59 37.99
N LEU A 200 35.45 -12.31 38.24
CA LEU A 200 34.87 -12.41 39.57
C LEU A 200 34.80 -13.86 40.07
N ASN A 201 34.44 -14.80 39.19
CA ASN A 201 34.33 -16.22 39.54
C ASN A 201 35.69 -16.90 39.77
N CYS A 202 36.75 -16.46 39.08
CA CYS A 202 38.09 -17.03 39.20
C CYS A 202 39.01 -16.28 40.19
N GLY A 203 38.64 -15.09 40.65
CA GLY A 203 39.42 -14.29 41.61
C GLY A 203 39.05 -14.52 43.08
N GLY A 204 38.23 -15.54 43.39
CA GLY A 204 37.70 -15.85 44.73
C GLY A 204 38.30 -17.07 45.40
N PHE A 205 39.56 -17.43 45.10
CA PHE A 205 40.34 -18.45 45.81
C PHE A 205 41.67 -17.88 46.27
#